data_AF-A0A9D4Z8H6-F1
#
_entry.id   AF-A0A9D4Z8H6-F1
#
_cell.length_a   1.000
_cell.length_b   1.000
_cell.length_c   1.000
_cell.angle_alpha   90.00
_cell.angle_beta   90.00
_cell.angle_gamma   90.00
#
_symmetry.space_group_name_H-M   'P 1'
#
loop_
_entity.id
_entity.type
_entity.pdbx_description
1 polymer ?
#
loop_
_entity_poly.entity_id
_entity_poly.type
_entity_poly.pdbx_seq_one_letter_code
_entity_poly.pdbx_strand_id
1 'polypeptide(L)'
;MIGVEEPVVRRSKRQKVQVDYSSLLAVGNDDEDEYLGDRNANSHRKLAQVVLKWPENPKSLAVLSPENLSAFADGTGFHAPCVVRRSSATPEDLGIRLPRGTMTVQRLGKFLGHDHPVNTIDVATQLEGPVYSMEDWVSYFYSSAPRKPLLNVVSLDLAETPLQNMVSAPSIVRELDLVGKAWPRTDGHSPKVQLYALMSVANCYTDFHIDFGGSSVWYHVLSGRKAFLLVPPSKGNLLMFEEWASSERQASISFAERATDCQKVELSAGDTLFIPGGWPHSVATPVDSFVIGGNFLTGYNLCLQFDVYPDYLARFYMFM
;
A
#
# COMPACT_ATOMS: atom_id res chain seq x y z
N MET A 1 9.72 -35.23 41.53
CA MET A 1 8.92 -34.00 41.35
C MET A 1 9.89 -32.90 40.96
N ILE A 2 9.97 -32.59 39.67
CA ILE A 2 10.85 -31.56 39.13
C ILE A 2 9.94 -30.36 38.86
N GLY A 3 10.12 -29.27 39.61
CA GLY A 3 9.34 -28.04 39.46
C GLY A 3 9.80 -27.28 38.23
N VAL A 4 8.84 -26.89 37.39
CA VAL A 4 9.04 -26.02 36.23
C VAL A 4 8.88 -24.57 36.74
N GLU A 5 9.93 -23.75 36.65
CA GLU A 5 9.83 -22.31 36.90
C GLU A 5 9.13 -21.61 35.72
N GLU A 6 8.16 -20.75 36.01
CA GLU A 6 7.49 -19.90 35.03
C GLU A 6 8.42 -18.78 34.51
N PRO A 7 8.31 -18.38 33.23
CA PRO A 7 9.15 -17.32 32.68
C PRO A 7 8.74 -15.94 33.19
N VAL A 8 9.73 -15.17 33.67
CA VAL A 8 9.56 -13.80 34.14
C VAL A 8 9.27 -12.85 32.96
N VAL A 9 8.02 -12.39 32.86
CA VAL A 9 7.62 -11.33 31.91
C VAL A 9 8.18 -9.99 32.39
N ARG A 10 9.18 -9.44 31.69
CA ARG A 10 9.63 -8.05 31.88
C ARG A 10 8.55 -7.09 31.38
N ARG A 11 7.71 -6.58 32.29
CA ARG A 11 6.84 -5.42 32.02
C ARG A 11 7.67 -4.14 32.02
N SER A 12 7.67 -3.43 30.90
CA SER A 12 8.16 -2.05 30.82
C SER A 12 7.37 -1.17 31.79
N LYS A 13 8.07 -0.44 32.66
CA LYS A 13 7.50 0.53 33.61
C LYS A 13 7.30 1.92 32.99
N ARG A 14 7.53 2.11 31.69
CA ARG A 14 7.33 3.40 31.02
C ARG A 14 5.87 3.58 30.65
N GLN A 15 5.23 4.61 31.20
CA GLN A 15 3.92 5.08 30.76
C GLN A 15 4.01 5.41 29.26
N LYS A 16 3.10 4.85 28.46
CA LYS A 16 2.86 5.32 27.10
C LYS A 16 2.36 6.76 27.19
N VAL A 17 3.17 7.71 26.75
CA VAL A 17 2.74 9.07 26.53
C VAL A 17 2.14 9.11 25.13
N GLN A 18 0.82 9.33 25.05
CA GLN A 18 0.18 9.69 23.81
C GLN A 18 0.59 11.14 23.51
N VAL A 19 1.41 11.32 22.47
CA VAL A 19 1.81 12.66 22.02
C VAL A 19 0.72 13.16 21.08
N ASP A 20 0.01 14.19 21.52
CA ASP A 20 -0.97 14.91 20.72
C ASP A 20 -0.23 15.96 19.87
N TYR A 21 -0.17 15.72 18.56
CA TYR A 21 0.50 16.62 17.61
C TYR A 21 -0.37 17.81 17.20
N SER A 22 -1.64 17.86 17.62
CA SER A 22 -2.51 19.02 17.34
C SER A 22 -1.95 20.32 17.92
N SER A 23 -1.17 20.25 18.99
CA SER A 23 -0.52 21.42 19.60
C SER A 23 0.73 21.92 18.86
N LEU A 24 1.28 21.15 17.91
CA LEU A 24 2.38 21.60 17.04
C LEU A 24 1.87 22.30 15.77
N LEU A 25 0.58 22.13 15.44
CA LEU A 25 -0.07 22.74 14.27
C LEU A 25 -0.68 24.11 14.55
N ALA A 26 -0.69 24.58 15.80
CA ALA A 26 -1.40 25.80 16.18
C ALA A 26 -0.63 27.11 15.95
N VAL A 27 0.52 27.08 15.27
CA VAL A 27 1.29 28.29 14.93
C VAL A 27 1.98 28.15 13.57
N GLY A 28 1.19 27.96 12.51
CA GLY A 28 1.63 28.11 11.12
C GLY A 28 0.85 29.25 10.46
N ASN A 29 1.53 30.16 9.77
CA ASN A 29 0.87 31.16 8.93
C ASN A 29 0.37 30.45 7.66
N ASP A 30 -0.91 30.61 7.31
CA ASP A 30 -1.53 29.96 6.13
C ASP A 30 -0.71 30.16 4.84
N ASP A 31 -0.05 31.31 4.69
CA ASP A 31 0.80 31.64 3.52
C ASP A 31 2.10 30.80 3.44
N GLU A 32 2.70 30.40 4.57
CA GLU A 32 3.92 29.58 4.59
C GLU A 32 3.60 28.11 4.32
N ASP A 33 2.47 27.61 4.82
CA ASP A 33 2.00 26.25 4.59
C ASP A 33 1.57 26.05 3.14
N GLU A 34 0.89 27.03 2.53
CA GLU A 34 0.55 27.01 1.10
C GLU A 34 1.83 27.02 0.23
N TYR A 35 2.82 27.82 0.59
CA TYR A 35 4.10 27.91 -0.13
C TYR A 35 4.96 26.64 -0.02
N LEU A 36 5.01 26.02 1.17
CA LEU A 36 5.67 24.72 1.38
C LEU A 36 4.93 23.60 0.64
N GLY A 37 3.59 23.61 0.67
CA GLY A 37 2.74 22.71 -0.11
C GLY A 37 3.03 22.79 -1.60
N ASP A 38 3.14 23.98 -2.17
CA ASP A 38 3.46 24.20 -3.59
C ASP A 38 4.89 23.76 -3.96
N ARG A 39 5.88 23.96 -3.08
CA ARG A 39 7.25 23.44 -3.29
C ARG A 39 7.29 21.92 -3.25
N ASN A 40 6.57 21.30 -2.30
CA ASN A 40 6.51 19.84 -2.17
C ASN A 40 5.71 19.21 -3.31
N ALA A 41 4.61 19.83 -3.77
CA ALA A 41 3.87 19.42 -4.96
C ALA A 41 4.78 19.34 -6.19
N ASN A 42 5.61 20.37 -6.38
CA ASN A 42 6.60 20.40 -7.47
C ASN A 42 7.68 19.31 -7.30
N SER A 43 8.02 18.94 -6.07
CA SER A 43 8.97 17.88 -5.77
C SER A 43 8.37 16.49 -6.00
N HIS A 44 7.19 16.18 -5.48
CA HIS A 44 6.50 14.90 -5.71
C HIS A 44 6.16 14.67 -7.19
N ARG A 45 5.83 15.73 -7.93
CA ARG A 45 5.69 15.62 -9.39
C ARG A 45 7.00 15.19 -10.06
N LYS A 46 8.16 15.72 -9.63
CA LYS A 46 9.46 15.31 -10.15
C LYS A 46 9.78 13.86 -9.75
N LEU A 47 9.50 13.47 -8.51
CA LEU A 47 9.70 12.10 -8.02
C LEU A 47 8.82 11.09 -8.79
N ALA A 48 7.58 11.44 -9.10
CA ALA A 48 6.73 10.64 -9.98
C ALA A 48 7.37 10.43 -11.36
N GLN A 49 8.01 11.46 -11.92
CA GLN A 49 8.74 11.34 -13.19
C GLN A 49 9.99 10.46 -13.08
N VAL A 50 10.65 10.42 -11.91
CA VAL A 50 11.76 9.48 -11.65
C VAL A 50 11.24 8.05 -11.75
N VAL A 51 10.11 7.72 -11.11
CA VAL A 51 9.48 6.38 -11.21
C VAL A 51 9.17 6.01 -12.65
N LEU A 52 8.51 6.92 -13.39
CA LEU A 52 8.08 6.66 -14.76
C LEU A 52 9.26 6.48 -15.73
N LYS A 53 10.37 7.19 -15.50
CA LYS A 53 11.57 7.14 -16.37
C LYS A 53 12.63 6.14 -15.90
N TRP A 54 12.44 5.52 -14.74
CA TRP A 54 13.40 4.54 -14.23
C TRP A 54 13.62 3.42 -15.23
N PRO A 55 14.87 2.99 -15.47
CA PRO A 55 15.17 1.96 -16.45
C PRO A 55 14.52 0.64 -16.04
N GLU A 56 13.91 -0.04 -17.01
CA GLU A 56 13.41 -1.39 -16.78
C GLU A 56 14.58 -2.38 -16.72
N ASN A 57 14.50 -3.32 -15.78
CA ASN A 57 15.37 -4.48 -15.74
C ASN A 57 14.52 -5.76 -15.85
N PRO A 58 14.36 -6.34 -17.05
CA PRO A 58 13.48 -7.47 -17.29
C PRO A 58 13.82 -8.73 -16.48
N LYS A 59 15.05 -8.84 -15.95
CA LYS A 59 15.49 -10.00 -15.16
C LYS A 59 15.22 -9.87 -13.67
N SER A 60 14.71 -8.72 -13.23
CA SER A 60 14.65 -8.36 -11.81
C SER A 60 13.36 -8.83 -11.12
N LEU A 61 12.26 -8.97 -11.87
CA LEU A 61 10.95 -9.36 -11.34
C LEU A 61 10.49 -10.70 -11.92
N ALA A 62 10.05 -11.62 -11.05
CA ALA A 62 9.49 -12.89 -11.47
C ALA A 62 8.11 -12.68 -12.14
N VAL A 63 7.99 -13.09 -13.40
CA VAL A 63 6.70 -13.16 -14.11
C VAL A 63 6.21 -14.59 -14.06
N LEU A 64 5.06 -14.82 -13.42
CA LEU A 64 4.55 -16.16 -13.13
C LEU A 64 3.18 -16.39 -13.80
N SER A 65 2.88 -17.65 -14.09
CA SER A 65 1.52 -18.10 -14.33
C SER A 65 0.84 -18.52 -13.00
N PRO A 66 -0.50 -18.50 -12.91
CA PRO A 66 -1.23 -18.81 -11.67
C PRO A 66 -0.82 -20.12 -11.00
N GLU A 67 -0.65 -21.18 -11.80
CA GLU A 67 -0.30 -22.52 -11.32
C GLU A 67 1.09 -22.61 -10.68
N ASN A 68 1.98 -21.65 -10.98
CA ASN A 68 3.34 -21.61 -10.44
C ASN A 68 3.47 -20.74 -9.18
N LEU A 69 2.41 -20.02 -8.76
CA LEU A 69 2.47 -19.12 -7.61
C LEU A 69 2.78 -19.84 -6.29
N SER A 70 2.11 -20.96 -6.02
CA SER A 70 2.35 -21.74 -4.80
C SER A 70 3.76 -22.33 -4.78
N ALA A 71 4.19 -22.97 -5.87
CA ALA A 71 5.55 -23.51 -5.97
C ALA A 71 6.64 -22.43 -5.81
N PHE A 72 6.40 -21.23 -6.36
CA PHE A 72 7.28 -20.09 -6.18
C PHE A 72 7.31 -19.62 -4.71
N ALA A 73 6.15 -19.46 -4.08
CA ALA A 73 6.07 -19.04 -2.68
C ALA A 73 6.78 -20.03 -1.76
N ASP A 74 6.53 -21.33 -1.92
CA ASP A 74 7.13 -22.38 -1.10
C ASP A 74 8.63 -22.55 -1.37
N GLY A 75 9.04 -22.48 -2.64
CA GLY A 75 10.44 -22.65 -3.04
C GLY A 75 11.34 -21.45 -2.70
N THR A 76 10.78 -20.24 -2.66
CA THR A 76 11.54 -19.00 -2.38
C THR A 76 11.30 -18.46 -0.97
N GLY A 77 10.36 -19.03 -0.21
CA GLY A 77 9.86 -18.43 1.03
C GLY A 77 9.12 -17.11 0.79
N PHE A 78 8.55 -16.91 -0.41
CA PHE A 78 7.88 -15.68 -0.81
C PHE A 78 8.70 -14.43 -0.48
N HIS A 79 10.02 -14.45 -0.71
CA HIS A 79 10.91 -13.35 -0.36
C HIS A 79 11.15 -12.34 -1.48
N ALA A 80 10.67 -12.63 -2.70
CA ALA A 80 10.79 -11.74 -3.86
C ALA A 80 9.43 -11.42 -4.47
N PRO A 81 9.23 -10.19 -4.99
CA PRO A 81 8.01 -9.80 -5.65
C PRO A 81 7.82 -10.59 -6.95
N CYS A 82 6.56 -10.80 -7.30
CA CYS A 82 6.19 -11.46 -8.54
C CYS A 82 4.94 -10.84 -9.15
N VAL A 83 4.81 -10.94 -10.47
CA VAL A 83 3.67 -10.43 -11.21
C VAL A 83 3.05 -11.54 -12.05
N VAL A 84 1.73 -11.60 -12.04
CA VAL A 84 0.94 -12.37 -13.00
C VAL A 84 0.38 -11.39 -14.01
N ARG A 85 0.77 -11.55 -15.27
CA ARG A 85 0.33 -10.67 -16.35
C ARG A 85 -1.07 -11.04 -16.81
N ARG A 86 -1.84 -10.04 -17.25
CA ARG A 86 -3.18 -10.22 -17.85
C ARG A 86 -3.19 -11.19 -19.04
N SER A 87 -2.06 -11.35 -19.73
CA SER A 87 -1.91 -12.26 -20.87
C SER A 87 -1.87 -13.72 -20.46
N SER A 88 -1.56 -13.99 -19.18
CA SER A 88 -1.33 -15.32 -18.65
C SER A 88 -2.52 -15.83 -17.81
N ALA A 89 -3.37 -14.93 -17.30
CA ALA A 89 -4.43 -15.27 -16.38
C ALA A 89 -5.54 -14.23 -16.35
N THR A 90 -6.76 -14.71 -16.12
CA THR A 90 -7.90 -13.89 -15.66
C THR A 90 -7.86 -13.73 -14.13
N PRO A 91 -8.59 -12.75 -13.55
CA PRO A 91 -8.76 -12.67 -12.11
C PRO A 91 -9.30 -13.98 -11.51
N GLU A 92 -10.22 -14.64 -12.20
CA GLU A 92 -10.82 -15.91 -11.78
C GLU A 92 -9.79 -17.04 -11.69
N ASP A 93 -8.82 -17.11 -12.61
CA ASP A 93 -7.73 -18.10 -12.56
C ASP A 93 -6.84 -17.93 -11.32
N LEU A 94 -6.78 -16.71 -10.76
CA LEU A 94 -6.09 -16.41 -9.50
C LEU A 94 -6.98 -16.64 -8.27
N GLY A 95 -8.25 -17.00 -8.46
CA GLY A 95 -9.25 -17.10 -7.40
C GLY A 95 -9.70 -15.75 -6.85
N ILE A 96 -9.46 -14.66 -7.59
CA ILE A 96 -10.03 -13.35 -7.31
C ILE A 96 -11.50 -13.39 -7.74
N ARG A 97 -12.39 -13.02 -6.84
CA ARG A 97 -13.80 -12.80 -7.16
C ARG A 97 -14.07 -11.31 -7.25
N LEU A 98 -14.92 -10.92 -8.19
CA LEU A 98 -15.41 -9.57 -8.37
C LEU A 98 -16.93 -9.61 -8.59
N PRO A 99 -17.66 -8.53 -8.30
CA PRO A 99 -19.07 -8.41 -8.68
C PRO A 99 -19.26 -8.63 -10.19
N ARG A 100 -20.38 -9.27 -10.58
CA ARG A 100 -20.67 -9.59 -11.99
C ARG A 100 -20.59 -8.35 -12.89
N GLY A 101 -19.88 -8.42 -14.02
CA GLY A 101 -19.72 -7.31 -14.97
C GLY A 101 -18.64 -6.32 -14.54
N THR A 102 -18.29 -5.37 -15.40
CA THR A 102 -17.15 -4.46 -15.17
C THR A 102 -17.34 -3.60 -13.92
N MET A 103 -16.31 -3.57 -13.07
CA MET A 103 -16.23 -2.68 -11.92
C MET A 103 -15.63 -1.34 -12.33
N THR A 104 -16.30 -0.24 -11.98
CA THR A 104 -15.84 1.15 -12.18
C THR A 104 -15.99 1.92 -10.87
N VAL A 105 -15.38 3.10 -10.78
CA VAL A 105 -15.50 3.96 -9.59
C VAL A 105 -16.97 4.39 -9.38
N GLN A 106 -17.73 4.69 -10.44
CA GLN A 106 -19.18 4.96 -10.27
C GLN A 106 -19.93 3.75 -9.75
N ARG A 107 -19.58 2.55 -10.21
CA ARG A 107 -20.27 1.33 -9.77
C ARG A 107 -19.92 0.98 -8.33
N LEU A 108 -18.68 1.19 -7.92
CA LEU A 108 -18.26 1.13 -6.53
C LEU A 108 -19.13 2.09 -5.69
N GLY A 109 -19.30 3.33 -6.14
CA GLY A 109 -20.15 4.31 -5.45
C GLY A 109 -21.61 3.87 -5.29
N LYS A 110 -22.18 3.22 -6.31
CA LYS A 110 -23.53 2.63 -6.21
C LYS A 110 -23.63 1.51 -5.17
N PHE A 111 -22.57 0.72 -4.98
CA PHE A 111 -22.56 -0.33 -3.97
C PHE A 111 -22.41 0.22 -2.55
N LEU A 112 -21.60 1.26 -2.37
CA LEU A 112 -21.32 1.84 -1.05
C LEU A 112 -22.38 2.84 -0.59
N GLY A 113 -23.06 3.50 -1.53
CA GLY A 113 -24.00 4.58 -1.26
C GLY A 113 -23.33 5.96 -1.40
N HIS A 114 -24.13 6.96 -1.73
CA HIS A 114 -23.67 8.33 -2.03
C HIS A 114 -22.92 8.97 -0.86
N ASP A 115 -23.44 8.81 0.36
CA ASP A 115 -22.92 9.43 1.58
C ASP A 115 -21.75 8.66 2.23
N HIS A 116 -21.28 7.55 1.63
CA HIS A 116 -20.19 6.78 2.21
C HIS A 116 -18.92 7.64 2.29
N PRO A 117 -18.26 7.76 3.46
CA PRO A 117 -17.09 8.59 3.62
C PRO A 117 -15.87 7.99 2.92
N VAL A 118 -15.10 8.82 2.25
CA VAL A 118 -13.90 8.45 1.52
C VAL A 118 -12.74 9.30 2.03
N ASN A 119 -11.83 8.66 2.76
CA ASN A 119 -10.58 9.31 3.20
C ASN A 119 -9.66 9.49 1.99
N THR A 120 -9.19 10.71 1.77
CA THR A 120 -8.25 11.03 0.70
C THR A 120 -6.88 11.34 1.24
N ILE A 121 -5.87 11.30 0.37
CA ILE A 121 -4.50 11.75 0.62
C ILE A 121 -4.24 12.91 -0.34
N ASP A 122 -3.75 14.03 0.19
CA ASP A 122 -3.22 15.08 -0.64
C ASP A 122 -1.83 14.69 -1.15
N VAL A 123 -1.69 14.53 -2.46
CA VAL A 123 -0.44 14.11 -3.11
C VAL A 123 0.68 15.13 -2.91
N ALA A 124 0.36 16.42 -2.79
CA ALA A 124 1.35 17.46 -2.60
C ALA A 124 2.04 17.35 -1.24
N THR A 125 1.27 17.07 -0.19
CA THR A 125 1.76 17.02 1.19
C THR A 125 2.10 15.61 1.66
N GLN A 126 1.62 14.57 0.96
CA GLN A 126 1.66 13.17 1.38
C GLN A 126 0.96 12.93 2.74
N LEU A 127 0.03 13.83 3.11
CA LEU A 127 -0.76 13.77 4.34
C LEU A 127 -2.23 13.47 4.05
N GLU A 128 -2.99 13.18 5.12
CA GLU A 128 -4.44 13.09 5.07
C GLU A 128 -5.03 14.34 4.41
N GLY A 129 -5.83 14.11 3.37
CA GLY A 129 -6.58 15.12 2.66
C GLY A 129 -8.01 15.26 3.21
N PRO A 130 -8.85 16.06 2.54
CA PRO A 130 -10.26 16.18 2.91
C PRO A 130 -11.01 14.84 2.78
N VAL A 131 -11.92 14.57 3.71
CA VAL A 131 -12.85 13.43 3.60
C VAL A 131 -13.98 13.81 2.65
N TYR A 132 -14.18 13.00 1.61
CA TYR A 132 -15.22 13.21 0.60
C TYR A 132 -16.42 12.28 0.87
N SER A 133 -17.60 12.67 0.41
CA SER A 133 -18.64 11.67 0.15
C SER A 133 -18.25 10.83 -1.07
N MET A 134 -18.77 9.61 -1.19
CA MET A 134 -18.50 8.77 -2.36
C MET A 134 -19.05 9.41 -3.65
N GLU A 135 -20.13 10.17 -3.58
CA GLU A 135 -20.64 10.96 -4.71
C GLU A 135 -19.68 12.09 -5.13
N ASP A 136 -19.15 12.85 -4.17
CA ASP A 136 -18.17 13.89 -4.44
C ASP A 136 -16.88 13.29 -5.00
N TRP A 137 -16.44 12.15 -4.46
CA TRP A 137 -15.26 11.44 -4.94
C TRP A 137 -15.43 10.95 -6.38
N VAL A 138 -16.59 10.36 -6.70
CA VAL A 138 -16.91 9.96 -8.08
C VAL A 138 -16.89 11.19 -9.00
N SER A 139 -17.51 12.30 -8.59
CA SER A 139 -17.53 13.53 -9.38
C SER A 139 -16.13 14.09 -9.60
N TYR A 140 -15.30 14.11 -8.55
CA TYR A 140 -13.91 14.52 -8.60
C TYR A 140 -13.07 13.61 -9.52
N PHE A 141 -13.19 12.29 -9.38
CA PHE A 141 -12.45 11.30 -10.16
C PHE A 141 -12.71 11.44 -11.67
N TYR A 142 -13.95 11.75 -12.07
CA TYR A 142 -14.32 11.95 -13.48
C TYR A 142 -14.28 13.41 -13.95
N SER A 143 -13.89 14.34 -13.10
CA SER A 143 -13.72 15.76 -13.49
C SER A 143 -12.60 15.95 -14.51
N SER A 144 -12.62 17.06 -15.25
CA SER A 144 -11.60 17.40 -16.24
C SER A 144 -10.25 17.73 -15.59
N ALA A 145 -9.16 17.30 -16.23
CA ALA A 145 -7.80 17.70 -15.84
C ALA A 145 -7.50 19.16 -16.23
N PRO A 146 -6.60 19.86 -15.49
CA PRO A 146 -5.90 19.41 -14.30
C PRO A 146 -6.80 19.47 -13.05
N ARG A 147 -6.76 18.41 -12.24
CA ARG A 147 -7.47 18.36 -10.95
C ARG A 147 -6.60 19.00 -9.88
N LYS A 148 -7.18 19.91 -9.09
CA LYS A 148 -6.52 20.59 -7.97
C LYS A 148 -7.47 20.66 -6.76
N PRO A 149 -7.03 20.28 -5.55
CA PRO A 149 -5.77 19.58 -5.25
C PRO A 149 -5.72 18.21 -5.94
N LEU A 150 -4.52 17.60 -6.02
CA LEU A 150 -4.38 16.22 -6.49
C LEU A 150 -4.61 15.29 -5.30
N LEU A 151 -5.73 14.57 -5.33
CA LEU A 151 -6.16 13.68 -4.26
C LEU A 151 -6.04 12.23 -4.71
N ASN A 152 -5.66 11.36 -3.78
CA ASN A 152 -5.54 9.93 -3.99
C ASN A 152 -6.35 9.17 -2.93
N VAL A 153 -6.89 8.00 -3.29
CA VAL A 153 -7.51 7.08 -2.33
C VAL A 153 -6.77 5.75 -2.43
N VAL A 154 -6.11 5.34 -1.35
CA VAL A 154 -5.27 4.13 -1.32
C VAL A 154 -5.75 3.05 -0.34
N SER A 155 -6.76 3.35 0.47
CA SER A 155 -7.14 2.52 1.61
C SER A 155 -8.65 2.47 1.87
N LEU A 156 -9.49 2.61 0.84
CA LEU A 156 -10.94 2.46 1.02
C LEU A 156 -11.27 0.98 1.34
N ASP A 157 -11.51 0.69 2.61
CA ASP A 157 -11.82 -0.65 3.11
C ASP A 157 -13.16 -1.15 2.54
N LEU A 158 -13.16 -2.38 2.03
CA LEU A 158 -14.36 -3.05 1.53
C LEU A 158 -14.97 -4.01 2.55
N ALA A 159 -14.32 -4.25 3.68
CA ALA A 159 -14.91 -4.97 4.79
C ALA A 159 -16.13 -4.20 5.33
N GLU A 160 -17.15 -4.93 5.78
CA GLU A 160 -18.40 -4.37 6.31
C GLU A 160 -19.20 -3.51 5.31
N THR A 161 -18.86 -3.61 4.03
CA THR A 161 -19.64 -3.05 2.94
C THR A 161 -20.42 -4.15 2.22
N PRO A 162 -21.40 -3.83 1.35
CA PRO A 162 -22.05 -4.82 0.49
C PRO A 162 -21.09 -5.62 -0.39
N LEU A 163 -19.86 -5.14 -0.60
CA LEU A 163 -18.83 -5.80 -1.43
C LEU A 163 -18.03 -6.87 -0.70
N GLN A 164 -18.06 -6.92 0.64
CA GLN A 164 -17.25 -7.85 1.44
C GLN A 164 -17.36 -9.31 0.97
N ASN A 165 -18.56 -9.74 0.56
CA ASN A 165 -18.80 -11.11 0.09
C ASN A 165 -18.74 -11.26 -1.44
N MET A 166 -18.62 -10.16 -2.17
CA MET A 166 -18.55 -10.14 -3.64
C MET A 166 -17.12 -10.09 -4.16
N VAL A 167 -16.20 -9.56 -3.34
CA VAL A 167 -14.78 -9.46 -3.65
C VAL A 167 -14.00 -10.49 -2.84
N SER A 168 -12.99 -11.12 -3.43
CA SER A 168 -12.04 -11.94 -2.67
C SER A 168 -10.61 -11.75 -3.13
N ALA A 169 -9.68 -11.80 -2.18
CA ALA A 169 -8.27 -11.90 -2.47
C ALA A 169 -7.93 -13.19 -3.25
N PRO A 170 -6.78 -13.22 -3.97
CA PRO A 170 -6.28 -14.42 -4.64
C PRO A 170 -6.24 -15.64 -3.73
N SER A 171 -6.41 -16.84 -4.30
CA SER A 171 -6.40 -18.09 -3.52
C SER A 171 -5.12 -18.24 -2.70
N ILE A 172 -3.96 -17.97 -3.29
CA ILE A 172 -2.67 -18.04 -2.58
C ILE A 172 -2.59 -17.07 -1.39
N VAL A 173 -3.18 -15.87 -1.50
CA VAL A 173 -3.21 -14.90 -0.39
C VAL A 173 -4.06 -15.44 0.76
N ARG A 174 -5.26 -15.96 0.45
CA ARG A 174 -6.14 -16.57 1.45
C ARG A 174 -5.51 -17.81 2.11
N GLU A 175 -4.67 -18.52 1.37
CA GLU A 175 -3.91 -19.67 1.85
C GLU A 175 -2.68 -19.29 2.67
N LEU A 176 -2.16 -18.06 2.60
CA LEU A 176 -0.98 -17.61 3.33
C LEU A 176 -1.32 -16.72 4.53
N ASP A 177 -2.41 -15.98 4.45
CA ASP A 177 -2.83 -14.98 5.43
C ASP A 177 -2.99 -15.56 6.85
N LEU A 178 -2.23 -14.98 7.78
CA LEU A 178 -2.28 -15.35 9.20
C LEU A 178 -3.61 -15.02 9.87
N VAL A 179 -4.38 -14.03 9.40
CA VAL A 179 -5.71 -13.76 9.97
C VAL A 179 -6.61 -14.96 9.73
N GLY A 180 -6.68 -15.45 8.49
CA GLY A 180 -7.46 -16.64 8.14
C GLY A 180 -6.97 -17.93 8.82
N LYS A 181 -5.67 -18.04 9.10
CA LYS A 181 -5.05 -19.24 9.69
C LYS A 181 -5.09 -19.31 11.21
N ALA A 182 -4.84 -18.19 11.87
CA ALA A 182 -4.49 -18.17 13.29
C ALA A 182 -5.43 -17.31 14.13
N TRP A 183 -6.18 -16.37 13.53
CA TRP A 183 -7.10 -15.55 14.31
C TRP A 183 -8.30 -16.39 14.79
N PRO A 184 -8.63 -16.37 16.11
CA PRO A 184 -9.76 -17.13 16.61
C PRO A 184 -11.08 -16.67 15.97
N ARG A 185 -11.84 -17.59 15.36
CA ARG A 185 -13.13 -17.28 14.71
C ARG A 185 -14.19 -16.70 15.66
N THR A 186 -14.03 -16.96 16.95
CA THR A 186 -14.92 -16.45 18.01
C THR A 186 -14.58 -15.03 18.42
N ASP A 187 -13.45 -14.48 17.98
CA ASP A 187 -13.05 -13.11 18.29
C ASP A 187 -13.52 -12.16 17.16
N GLY A 188 -14.44 -11.27 17.51
CA GLY A 188 -14.98 -10.26 16.60
C GLY A 188 -14.01 -9.12 16.25
N HIS A 189 -12.82 -9.06 16.87
CA HIS A 189 -11.84 -8.00 16.69
C HIS A 189 -10.75 -8.35 15.66
N SER A 190 -11.03 -9.26 14.73
CA SER A 190 -10.07 -9.59 13.66
C SER A 190 -9.73 -8.34 12.84
N PRO A 191 -8.45 -8.11 12.49
CA PRO A 191 -8.08 -7.01 11.62
C PRO A 191 -8.71 -7.16 10.24
N LYS A 192 -9.24 -6.05 9.71
CA LYS A 192 -9.93 -5.94 8.42
C LYS A 192 -9.05 -5.14 7.47
N VAL A 193 -8.11 -5.85 6.85
CA VAL A 193 -7.06 -5.23 6.01
C VAL A 193 -6.85 -5.98 4.70
N GLN A 194 -7.66 -7.01 4.44
CA GLN A 194 -7.46 -7.94 3.33
C GLN A 194 -8.02 -7.43 2.00
N LEU A 195 -8.88 -6.40 2.02
CA LEU A 195 -9.63 -5.93 0.84
C LEU A 195 -9.75 -4.39 0.84
N TYR A 196 -9.00 -3.75 -0.05
CA TYR A 196 -9.08 -2.31 -0.30
C TYR A 196 -9.44 -2.02 -1.75
N ALA A 197 -10.20 -0.95 -1.95
CA ALA A 197 -10.33 -0.27 -3.23
C ALA A 197 -9.37 0.93 -3.28
N LEU A 198 -8.54 0.99 -4.32
CA LEU A 198 -7.64 2.12 -4.55
C LEU A 198 -8.06 2.85 -5.82
N MET A 199 -8.26 4.16 -5.70
CA MET A 199 -8.74 5.03 -6.76
C MET A 199 -7.79 6.20 -6.84
N SER A 200 -7.03 6.27 -7.93
CA SER A 200 -6.02 7.30 -8.10
C SER A 200 -6.23 8.01 -9.42
N VAL A 201 -6.15 9.32 -9.41
CA VAL A 201 -6.16 10.13 -10.62
C VAL A 201 -4.76 10.21 -11.25
N ALA A 202 -4.70 10.57 -12.51
CA ALA A 202 -3.46 10.74 -13.25
C ALA A 202 -2.55 11.77 -12.55
N ASN A 203 -1.25 11.46 -12.53
CA ASN A 203 -0.17 12.19 -11.86
C ASN A 203 -0.11 12.03 -10.33
N CYS A 204 -0.95 11.21 -9.71
CA CYS A 204 -0.76 10.84 -8.29
C CYS A 204 0.59 10.12 -8.09
N TYR A 205 1.23 10.42 -6.97
CA TYR A 205 2.45 9.81 -6.48
C TYR A 205 2.31 9.46 -5.01
N THR A 206 2.75 8.27 -4.64
CA THR A 206 2.94 7.84 -3.25
C THR A 206 4.42 7.58 -3.07
N ASP A 207 5.04 8.30 -2.14
CA ASP A 207 6.49 8.21 -1.91
C ASP A 207 6.91 6.86 -1.32
N PHE A 208 8.22 6.63 -1.22
CA PHE A 208 8.75 5.38 -0.71
C PHE A 208 8.25 5.08 0.71
N HIS A 209 7.65 3.90 0.88
CA HIS A 209 7.14 3.41 2.16
C HIS A 209 7.31 1.89 2.26
N ILE A 210 7.19 1.38 3.49
CA ILE A 210 6.99 -0.03 3.77
C ILE A 210 5.57 -0.17 4.32
N ASP A 211 4.81 -1.14 3.81
CA ASP A 211 3.44 -1.37 4.27
C ASP A 211 3.38 -1.65 5.77
N PHE A 212 2.27 -1.22 6.37
CA PHE A 212 2.07 -1.28 7.81
C PHE A 212 2.29 -2.70 8.36
N GLY A 213 2.95 -2.78 9.52
CA GLY A 213 3.30 -4.04 10.16
C GLY A 213 4.26 -4.92 9.36
N GLY A 214 4.92 -4.38 8.34
CA GLY A 214 5.74 -5.16 7.41
C GLY A 214 4.90 -6.16 6.61
N SER A 215 3.63 -5.87 6.38
CA SER A 215 2.72 -6.77 5.70
C SER A 215 3.09 -6.98 4.23
N SER A 216 2.72 -8.14 3.70
CA SER A 216 2.73 -8.37 2.26
C SER A 216 1.48 -7.76 1.64
N VAL A 217 1.53 -7.42 0.36
CA VAL A 217 0.40 -6.85 -0.38
C VAL A 217 0.17 -7.57 -1.70
N TRP A 218 -1.09 -7.73 -2.05
CA TRP A 218 -1.51 -8.12 -3.39
C TRP A 218 -2.24 -6.95 -4.06
N TYR A 219 -2.05 -6.79 -5.37
CA TYR A 219 -2.46 -5.59 -6.08
C TYR A 219 -2.95 -5.94 -7.49
N HIS A 220 -4.26 -5.85 -7.72
CA HIS A 220 -4.91 -6.19 -9.00
C HIS A 220 -5.48 -4.94 -9.69
N VAL A 221 -4.97 -4.62 -10.87
CA VAL A 221 -5.40 -3.43 -11.61
C VAL A 221 -6.69 -3.71 -12.39
N LEU A 222 -7.82 -3.12 -11.98
CA LEU A 222 -9.08 -3.23 -12.73
C LEU A 222 -9.08 -2.34 -13.97
N SER A 223 -8.56 -1.12 -13.86
CA SER A 223 -8.42 -0.18 -14.96
C SER A 223 -7.25 0.79 -14.75
N GLY A 224 -6.76 1.36 -15.85
CA GLY A 224 -5.63 2.30 -15.84
C GLY A 224 -4.27 1.60 -15.80
N ARG A 225 -3.27 2.30 -15.25
CA ARG A 225 -1.88 1.82 -15.13
C ARG A 225 -1.24 2.32 -13.85
N LYS A 226 -0.29 1.55 -13.33
CA LYS A 226 0.61 1.94 -12.23
C LYS A 226 2.05 1.66 -12.60
N ALA A 227 2.97 2.45 -12.05
CA ALA A 227 4.39 2.15 -12.07
C ALA A 227 4.92 2.13 -10.63
N PHE A 228 5.61 1.07 -10.26
CA PHE A 228 6.23 0.93 -8.95
C PHE A 228 7.75 0.94 -9.10
N LEU A 229 8.42 1.50 -8.10
CA LEU A 229 9.80 1.15 -7.80
C LEU A 229 9.83 0.29 -6.54
N LEU A 230 10.50 -0.85 -6.61
CA LEU A 230 10.60 -1.85 -5.55
C LEU A 230 12.06 -2.00 -5.15
N VAL A 231 12.35 -1.94 -3.86
CA VAL A 231 13.70 -2.12 -3.32
C VAL A 231 13.75 -3.40 -2.47
N PRO A 232 14.71 -4.31 -2.68
CA PRO A 232 14.86 -5.48 -1.83
C PRO A 232 15.17 -5.07 -0.38
N PRO A 233 14.54 -5.67 0.64
CA PRO A 233 14.71 -5.33 2.05
C PRO A 233 16.01 -5.95 2.63
N SER A 234 17.13 -5.72 1.95
CA SER A 234 18.44 -6.05 2.50
C SER A 234 18.71 -5.20 3.73
N LYS A 235 19.51 -5.70 4.68
CA LYS A 235 19.89 -4.92 5.87
C LYS A 235 20.47 -3.54 5.51
N GLY A 236 21.27 -3.46 4.44
CA GLY A 236 21.82 -2.19 3.96
C GLY A 236 20.74 -1.24 3.44
N ASN A 237 19.81 -1.75 2.63
CA ASN A 237 18.70 -0.93 2.11
C ASN A 237 17.75 -0.47 3.22
N LEU A 238 17.45 -1.30 4.21
CA LEU A 238 16.57 -0.91 5.33
C LEU A 238 17.20 0.18 6.20
N LEU A 239 18.50 0.11 6.47
CA LEU A 239 19.24 1.18 7.16
C LEU A 239 19.20 2.48 6.35
N MET A 240 19.49 2.41 5.04
CA MET A 240 19.41 3.59 4.17
C MET A 240 17.99 4.15 4.05
N PHE A 241 16.98 3.29 4.11
CA PHE A 241 15.57 3.69 4.09
C PHE A 241 15.21 4.45 5.37
N GLU A 242 15.63 3.96 6.54
CA GLU A 242 15.43 4.64 7.82
C GLU A 242 16.12 6.02 7.85
N GLU A 243 17.36 6.10 7.37
CA GLU A 243 18.11 7.36 7.26
C GLU A 243 17.44 8.34 6.29
N TRP A 244 16.96 7.85 5.13
CA TRP A 244 16.25 8.67 4.15
C TRP A 244 14.93 9.19 4.69
N ALA A 245 14.12 8.31 5.30
CA ALA A 245 12.80 8.65 5.81
C ALA A 245 12.89 9.61 7.01
N SER A 246 14.01 9.64 7.73
CA SER A 246 14.27 10.59 8.83
C SER A 246 14.88 11.92 8.35
N SER A 247 15.08 12.10 7.04
CA SER A 247 15.76 13.28 6.49
C SER A 247 14.78 14.43 6.26
N GLU A 248 15.19 15.66 6.60
CA GLU A 248 14.48 16.90 6.20
C GLU A 248 14.31 17.04 4.68
N ARG A 249 15.09 16.29 3.89
CA ARG A 249 15.06 16.30 2.43
C ARG A 249 14.24 15.17 1.82
N GLN A 250 13.52 14.38 2.61
CA GLN A 250 12.73 13.22 2.17
C GLN A 250 11.87 13.55 0.95
N ALA A 251 11.05 14.60 1.03
CA ALA A 251 10.14 15.03 -0.03
C ALA A 251 10.83 15.52 -1.33
N SER A 252 12.17 15.63 -1.35
CA SER A 252 12.94 16.19 -2.47
C SER A 252 13.93 15.22 -3.12
N ILE A 253 14.19 14.06 -2.52
CA ILE A 253 15.18 13.08 -3.00
C ILE A 253 14.52 11.72 -3.08
N SER A 254 14.62 11.07 -4.24
CA SER A 254 14.14 9.69 -4.40
C SER A 254 15.03 8.71 -3.65
N PHE A 255 14.45 7.86 -2.79
CA PHE A 255 15.18 6.78 -2.13
C PHE A 255 15.80 5.79 -3.14
N ALA A 256 15.16 5.61 -4.30
CA ALA A 256 15.63 4.73 -5.37
C ALA A 256 17.09 4.99 -5.79
N GLU A 257 17.54 6.26 -5.76
CA GLU A 257 18.88 6.65 -6.17
C GLU A 257 19.97 6.26 -5.14
N ARG A 258 19.56 5.95 -3.90
CA ARG A 258 20.45 5.51 -2.82
C ARG A 258 20.46 4.00 -2.63
N ALA A 259 19.32 3.36 -2.93
CA ALA A 259 19.14 1.94 -2.76
C ALA A 259 19.96 1.12 -3.77
N THR A 260 20.37 -0.08 -3.37
CA THR A 260 20.91 -1.09 -4.30
C THR A 260 19.78 -1.95 -4.86
N ASP A 261 19.92 -2.34 -6.13
CA ASP A 261 19.00 -3.24 -6.84
C ASP A 261 17.54 -2.77 -6.87
N CYS A 262 17.31 -1.46 -6.97
CA CYS A 262 15.98 -0.89 -7.20
C CYS A 262 15.41 -1.33 -8.56
N GLN A 263 14.19 -1.86 -8.54
CA GLN A 263 13.54 -2.48 -9.69
C GLN A 263 12.27 -1.71 -10.06
N LYS A 264 12.03 -1.52 -11.35
CA LYS A 264 10.76 -0.95 -11.85
C LYS A 264 9.81 -2.05 -12.28
N VAL A 265 8.53 -1.92 -11.91
CA VAL A 265 7.44 -2.69 -12.51
C VAL A 265 6.31 -1.77 -12.97
N GLU A 266 5.92 -1.93 -14.24
CA GLU A 266 4.70 -1.32 -14.76
C GLU A 266 3.57 -2.34 -14.79
N LEU A 267 2.43 -1.94 -14.25
CA LEU A 267 1.19 -2.70 -14.24
C LEU A 267 0.17 -2.03 -15.16
N SER A 268 -0.51 -2.85 -15.95
CA SER A 268 -1.69 -2.44 -16.73
C SER A 268 -2.93 -3.17 -16.27
N ALA A 269 -4.11 -2.73 -16.70
CA ALA A 269 -5.38 -3.39 -16.41
C ALA A 269 -5.31 -4.91 -16.66
N GLY A 270 -5.66 -5.69 -15.63
CA GLY A 270 -5.61 -7.15 -15.57
C GLY A 270 -4.34 -7.74 -14.94
N ASP A 271 -3.27 -6.96 -14.79
CA ASP A 271 -2.05 -7.43 -14.10
C ASP A 271 -2.29 -7.54 -12.59
N THR A 272 -1.67 -8.54 -11.95
CA THR A 272 -1.68 -8.74 -10.50
C THR A 272 -0.25 -8.80 -9.97
N LEU A 273 0.10 -7.88 -9.07
CA LEU A 273 1.40 -7.83 -8.40
C LEU A 273 1.27 -8.37 -6.98
N PHE A 274 2.28 -9.12 -6.54
CA PHE A 274 2.45 -9.57 -5.17
C PHE A 274 3.78 -9.04 -4.65
N ILE A 275 3.74 -8.32 -3.53
CA ILE A 275 4.92 -7.75 -2.88
C ILE A 275 5.04 -8.40 -1.49
N PRO A 276 6.17 -9.06 -1.19
CA PRO A 276 6.42 -9.59 0.14
C PRO A 276 6.56 -8.51 1.20
N GLY A 277 6.39 -8.93 2.46
CA GLY A 277 6.57 -8.06 3.61
C GLY A 277 7.93 -7.36 3.65
N GLY A 278 7.92 -6.09 4.03
CA GLY A 278 9.13 -5.31 4.31
C GLY A 278 9.79 -4.64 3.11
N TRP A 279 9.31 -4.84 1.87
CA TRP A 279 9.88 -4.23 0.66
C TRP A 279 9.56 -2.72 0.58
N PRO A 280 10.55 -1.82 0.66
CA PRO A 280 10.30 -0.40 0.40
C PRO A 280 9.89 -0.18 -1.04
N HIS A 281 8.83 0.59 -1.25
CA HIS A 281 8.33 0.87 -2.58
C HIS A 281 7.65 2.24 -2.72
N SER A 282 7.68 2.79 -3.93
CA SER A 282 6.97 4.02 -4.32
C SER A 282 6.10 3.76 -5.54
N VAL A 283 5.06 4.56 -5.73
CA VAL A 283 4.03 4.32 -6.75
C VAL A 283 3.71 5.60 -7.51
N ALA A 284 3.77 5.54 -8.84
CA ALA A 284 3.30 6.60 -9.74
C ALA A 284 2.08 6.14 -10.54
N THR A 285 1.13 7.06 -10.73
CA THR A 285 -0.12 6.85 -11.45
C THR A 285 -0.11 7.64 -12.76
N PRO A 286 0.34 7.07 -13.89
CA PRO A 286 0.42 7.80 -15.16
C PRO A 286 -0.95 8.14 -15.76
N VAL A 287 -1.98 7.35 -15.46
CA VAL A 287 -3.37 7.54 -15.92
C VAL A 287 -4.34 7.17 -14.80
N ASP A 288 -5.54 7.76 -14.80
CA ASP A 288 -6.60 7.42 -13.86
C ASP A 288 -6.75 5.89 -13.74
N SER A 289 -6.74 5.39 -12.51
CA SER A 289 -6.65 3.96 -12.25
C SER A 289 -7.56 3.53 -11.11
N PHE A 290 -8.13 2.35 -11.25
CA PHE A 290 -8.91 1.68 -10.22
C PHE A 290 -8.33 0.29 -9.97
N VAL A 291 -8.08 -0.03 -8.71
CA VAL A 291 -7.39 -1.24 -8.26
C VAL A 291 -8.15 -1.85 -7.09
N ILE A 292 -8.11 -3.17 -7.00
CA ILE A 292 -8.41 -3.88 -5.75
C ILE A 292 -7.10 -4.49 -5.24
N GLY A 293 -6.86 -4.36 -3.95
CA GLY A 293 -5.71 -4.96 -3.29
C GLY A 293 -6.01 -5.33 -1.86
N GLY A 294 -4.97 -5.62 -1.09
CA GLY A 294 -5.10 -5.91 0.32
C GLY A 294 -3.79 -6.37 0.94
N ASN A 295 -3.71 -6.18 2.25
CA ASN A 295 -2.56 -6.52 3.05
C ASN A 295 -2.80 -7.84 3.77
N PHE A 296 -1.73 -8.60 3.97
CA PHE A 296 -1.76 -9.86 4.69
C PHE A 296 -0.40 -10.13 5.32
N LEU A 297 -0.42 -10.81 6.48
CA LEU A 297 0.79 -11.32 7.11
C LEU A 297 0.96 -12.78 6.75
N THR A 298 2.20 -13.23 6.61
CA THR A 298 2.49 -14.63 6.28
C THR A 298 3.46 -15.23 7.28
N GLY A 299 3.46 -16.57 7.38
CA GLY A 299 4.46 -17.29 8.16
C GLY A 299 5.88 -17.13 7.61
N TYR A 300 6.03 -16.89 6.31
CA TYR A 300 7.33 -16.80 5.64
C TYR A 300 8.12 -15.56 6.04
N ASN A 301 7.45 -14.45 6.35
CA ASN A 301 8.10 -13.17 6.60
C ASN A 301 8.04 -12.75 8.08
N LEU A 302 7.73 -13.66 9.01
CA LEU A 302 7.56 -13.34 10.43
C LEU A 302 8.75 -12.56 11.04
N CYS A 303 10.00 -12.99 10.78
CA CYS A 303 11.17 -12.30 11.32
C CYS A 303 11.23 -10.84 10.86
N LEU A 304 11.11 -10.60 9.55
CA LEU A 304 11.15 -9.25 8.99
C LEU A 304 9.94 -8.40 9.42
N GLN A 305 8.76 -9.01 9.53
CA GLN A 305 7.57 -8.36 10.09
C GLN A 305 7.83 -7.89 11.53
N PHE A 306 8.53 -8.69 12.36
CA PHE A 306 8.92 -8.30 13.72
C PHE A 306 10.06 -7.30 13.77
N ASP A 307 10.93 -7.23 12.77
CA ASP A 307 11.99 -6.23 12.70
C ASP A 307 11.43 -4.86 12.27
N VAL A 308 10.45 -4.83 11.36
CA VAL A 308 9.81 -3.60 10.88
C VAL A 308 8.78 -3.05 11.89
N TYR A 309 8.10 -3.91 12.65
CA TYR A 309 7.03 -3.46 13.56
C TYR A 309 7.47 -2.48 14.69
N PRO A 310 8.57 -2.72 15.43
CA PRO A 310 9.00 -1.86 16.54
C PRO A 310 9.63 -0.54 16.08
N ASP A 311 10.36 -0.54 14.96
CA ASP A 311 11.18 0.60 14.55
C ASP A 311 10.39 1.66 13.77
N TYR A 312 9.37 1.24 13.00
CA TYR A 312 8.66 2.15 12.07
C TYR A 312 7.35 2.73 12.62
N LEU A 313 6.78 2.16 13.69
CA LEU A 313 5.58 2.68 14.37
C LEU A 313 5.79 4.04 15.06
N ALA A 314 7.04 4.46 15.27
CA ALA A 314 7.34 5.69 16.00
C ALA A 314 7.68 6.88 15.09
N ARG A 315 7.89 6.69 13.78
CA ARG A 315 8.57 7.72 12.96
C ARG A 315 8.09 7.93 11.53
N PHE A 316 7.33 7.02 10.92
CA PHE A 316 7.14 7.07 9.47
C PHE A 316 5.67 6.99 9.03
N TYR A 317 5.37 7.79 8.01
CA TYR A 317 4.09 7.91 7.32
C TYR A 317 3.53 6.52 6.98
N MET A 318 2.63 6.01 7.82
CA MET A 318 1.84 4.82 7.54
C MET A 318 0.57 5.31 6.86
N PHE A 319 0.45 5.05 5.56
CA PHE A 319 -0.84 5.18 4.91
C PHE A 319 -1.73 4.01 5.37
N MET A 320 -2.79 4.33 6.11
CA MET A 320 -3.91 3.45 6.43
C MET A 320 -5.20 4.00 5.85
#